data_AF-A0A7V1LUD8-F1
#
_entry.id   AF-A0A7V1LUD8-F1
#
_cell.length_a   1.000
_cell.length_b   1.000
_cell.length_c   1.000
_cell.angle_alpha   90.00
_cell.angle_beta   90.00
_cell.angle_gamma   90.00
#
_symmetry.space_group_name_H-M   'P 1'
#
loop_
_entity.id
_entity.type
_entity.pdbx_description
1 polymer ?
#
loop_
_entity_poly.entity_id
_entity_poly.type
_entity_poly.pdbx_seq_one_letter_code
_entity_poly.pdbx_strand_id
1 'polypeptide(L)'
;MDKEIWGIIGVVIGFLGKGIIDLILSRRSHEHKEKMYRLENQDKENVKEILLDMLNHRKFISRNFDTLKKRIGGFSDDEIRRILMEIKAQKLSNPKDNKEKWLLKDRIKELDTRANKHKT
;
A
#
# COMPACT_ATOMS: atom_id res chain seq x y z
N MET A 1 -54.48 11.02 -32.68
CA MET A 1 -53.09 11.48 -32.87
C MET A 1 -52.43 11.57 -31.50
N ASP A 2 -52.45 10.47 -30.73
CA ASP A 2 -52.31 10.55 -29.25
C ASP A 2 -51.21 9.65 -28.71
N LYS A 3 -50.90 8.53 -29.39
CA LYS A 3 -49.92 7.54 -28.92
C LYS A 3 -48.47 7.98 -29.10
N GLU A 4 -48.19 8.82 -30.11
CA GLU A 4 -46.84 9.32 -30.41
C GLU A 4 -46.39 10.39 -29.40
N ILE A 5 -47.31 11.26 -28.96
CA ILE A 5 -47.03 12.32 -27.96
C ILE A 5 -46.77 11.70 -26.58
N TRP A 6 -47.56 10.70 -26.18
CA TRP A 6 -47.32 9.96 -24.94
C TRP A 6 -45.98 9.20 -24.92
N GLY A 7 -45.55 8.67 -26.08
CA GLY A 7 -44.25 8.01 -26.21
C GLY A 7 -43.06 8.95 -26.02
N ILE A 8 -43.12 10.16 -26.59
CA ILE A 8 -42.03 11.15 -26.48
C ILE A 8 -41.91 11.69 -25.05
N ILE A 9 -43.03 11.96 -24.37
CA ILE A 9 -43.03 12.43 -22.99
C ILE A 9 -42.41 11.39 -22.04
N GLY A 10 -42.69 10.10 -22.24
CA GLY A 10 -42.11 9.02 -21.45
C GLY A 10 -40.58 8.93 -21.58
N VAL A 11 -40.04 9.11 -22.79
CA VAL A 11 -38.59 9.08 -23.04
C VAL A 11 -37.87 10.26 -22.36
N VAL A 12 -38.44 11.46 -22.43
CA VAL A 12 -37.86 12.67 -21.82
C VAL A 12 -37.84 12.57 -20.29
N ILE A 13 -38.93 12.10 -19.68
CA ILE A 13 -39.01 11.90 -18.22
C ILE A 13 -38.05 10.79 -17.76
N GLY A 14 -37.90 9.72 -18.53
CA GLY A 14 -36.93 8.66 -18.23
C GLY A 14 -35.48 9.14 -18.27
N PHE A 15 -35.12 9.99 -19.23
CA PHE A 15 -33.76 10.53 -19.36
C PHE A 15 -33.46 11.56 -18.27
N LEU A 16 -34.40 12.44 -17.96
CA LEU A 16 -34.28 13.43 -16.86
C LEU A 16 -34.25 12.74 -15.49
N GLY A 17 -35.08 11.72 -15.28
CA GLY A 17 -35.12 10.96 -14.04
C GLY A 17 -33.80 10.24 -13.75
N LYS A 18 -33.18 9.61 -14.75
CA LYS A 18 -31.88 8.94 -14.61
C LYS A 18 -30.76 9.93 -14.25
N GLY A 19 -30.72 11.09 -14.91
CA GLY A 19 -29.72 12.14 -14.62
C GLY A 19 -29.83 12.71 -13.21
N ILE A 20 -31.05 12.89 -12.69
CA ILE A 20 -31.29 13.39 -11.33
C ILE A 20 -30.87 12.35 -10.27
N ILE A 21 -31.16 11.07 -10.48
CA ILE A 21 -30.75 9.99 -9.58
C ILE A 21 -29.22 9.86 -9.54
N ASP A 22 -28.55 9.93 -10.69
CA ASP A 22 -27.08 9.88 -10.77
C ASP A 22 -26.42 11.09 -10.09
N LEU A 23 -27.00 12.29 -10.19
CA LEU A 23 -26.51 13.49 -9.50
C LEU A 23 -26.61 13.36 -7.97
N ILE A 24 -27.69 12.77 -7.46
CA ILE A 24 -27.90 12.56 -6.02
C ILE A 24 -26.97 11.45 -5.48
N LEU A 25 -26.79 10.36 -6.22
CA LEU A 25 -25.89 9.26 -5.81
C LEU A 25 -24.41 9.63 -5.92
N SER A 26 -24.00 10.34 -6.98
CA SER A 26 -22.60 10.71 -7.21
C SER A 26 -22.02 11.49 -6.03
N ARG A 27 -22.81 12.40 -5.45
CA ARG A 27 -22.38 13.26 -4.34
C ARG A 27 -22.02 12.47 -3.07
N ARG A 28 -22.66 11.33 -2.81
CA ARG A 28 -22.32 10.45 -1.65
C ARG A 28 -21.10 9.57 -1.90
N SER A 29 -20.88 9.13 -3.13
CA SER A 29 -19.77 8.24 -3.46
C SER A 29 -18.40 8.92 -3.39
N HIS A 30 -18.34 10.24 -3.58
CA HIS A 30 -17.10 11.02 -3.55
C HIS A 30 -16.54 11.13 -2.13
N GLU A 31 -17.38 11.45 -1.15
CA GLU A 31 -16.97 11.54 0.26
C GLU A 31 -16.48 10.18 0.81
N HIS A 32 -17.07 9.08 0.33
CA HIS A 32 -16.66 7.74 0.75
C HIS A 32 -15.30 7.36 0.17
N LYS A 33 -15.04 7.70 -1.09
CA LYS A 33 -13.73 7.49 -1.73
C LYS A 33 -12.64 8.24 -0.98
N GLU A 34 -12.85 9.52 -0.65
CA GLU A 34 -11.85 10.31 0.08
C GLU A 34 -11.55 9.75 1.48
N LYS A 35 -12.57 9.29 2.20
CA LYS A 35 -12.38 8.63 3.51
C LYS A 35 -11.57 7.34 3.37
N MET A 36 -11.88 6.51 2.38
CA MET A 36 -11.13 5.29 2.12
C MET A 36 -9.67 5.56 1.73
N TYR A 37 -9.41 6.56 0.88
CA TYR A 37 -8.05 6.98 0.53
C TYR A 37 -7.26 7.49 1.75
N ARG A 38 -7.89 8.26 2.65
CA ARG A 38 -7.24 8.71 3.89
C ARG A 38 -6.90 7.55 4.81
N LEU A 39 -7.83 6.62 5.00
CA LEU A 39 -7.62 5.43 5.83
C LEU A 39 -6.49 4.57 5.28
N GLU A 40 -6.48 4.32 3.96
CA GLU A 40 -5.42 3.55 3.31
C GLU A 40 -4.03 4.20 3.46
N ASN A 41 -3.95 5.53 3.35
CA ASN A 41 -2.70 6.26 3.55
C ASN A 41 -2.24 6.21 5.02
N GLN A 42 -3.15 6.32 5.98
CA GLN A 42 -2.83 6.18 7.40
C GLN A 42 -2.32 4.78 7.73
N ASP A 43 -2.96 3.74 7.18
CA ASP A 43 -2.53 2.36 7.36
C ASP A 43 -1.12 2.12 6.78
N LYS A 44 -0.82 2.69 5.60
CA LYS A 44 0.53 2.61 5.01
C LYS A 44 1.60 3.30 5.85
N GLU A 45 1.33 4.49 6.37
CA GLU A 45 2.29 5.18 7.25
C GLU A 45 2.52 4.43 8.56
N ASN A 46 1.47 3.84 9.16
CA ASN A 46 1.63 2.97 10.32
C ASN A 46 2.52 1.76 10.02
N VAL A 47 2.30 1.09 8.89
CA VAL A 47 3.13 -0.04 8.45
C VAL A 47 4.57 0.37 8.24
N LYS A 48 4.79 1.54 7.65
CA LYS A 48 6.11 2.12 7.42
C LYS A 48 6.87 2.34 8.72
N GLU A 49 6.22 2.92 9.73
CA GLU A 49 6.81 3.10 11.06
C GLU A 49 7.18 1.76 11.71
N ILE A 50 6.30 0.77 11.64
CA ILE A 50 6.56 -0.58 12.16
C ILE A 50 7.77 -1.23 11.47
N LEU A 51 7.84 -1.14 10.14
CA LEU A 51 8.97 -1.68 9.37
C LEU A 51 10.28 -0.98 9.73
N LEU A 52 10.24 0.34 9.85
CA LEU A 52 11.40 1.14 10.20
C LEU A 52 11.91 0.77 11.61
N ASP A 53 11.02 0.64 12.59
CA ASP A 53 11.36 0.18 13.94
C ASP A 53 11.96 -1.24 13.93
N MET A 54 11.35 -2.17 13.18
CA MET A 54 11.83 -3.54 13.06
C MET A 54 13.24 -3.65 12.45
N LEU A 55 13.55 -2.81 11.45
CA LEU A 55 14.84 -2.79 10.76
C LEU A 55 15.88 -1.93 11.49
N ASN A 56 15.47 -0.97 12.30
CA ASN A 56 16.37 -0.14 13.12
C ASN A 56 16.75 -0.81 14.45
N HIS A 57 16.15 -1.97 14.75
CA HIS A 57 16.42 -2.70 15.99
C HIS A 57 17.91 -3.06 16.18
N ARG A 58 18.47 -2.73 17.37
CA ARG A 58 19.93 -2.81 17.66
C ARG A 58 20.55 -4.19 17.47
N LYS A 59 19.81 -5.25 17.81
CA LYS A 59 20.30 -6.65 17.74
C LYS A 59 20.40 -7.20 16.31
N PHE A 60 19.64 -6.66 15.36
CA PHE A 60 19.53 -7.24 14.02
C PHE A 60 19.71 -6.16 12.96
N ILE A 61 20.80 -6.24 12.19
CA ILE A 61 21.07 -5.29 11.08
C ILE A 61 20.16 -5.60 9.89
N SER A 62 19.86 -6.87 9.66
CA SER A 62 18.98 -7.34 8.59
C SER A 62 17.90 -8.26 9.14
N ARG A 63 16.76 -8.31 8.44
CA ARG A 63 15.59 -9.14 8.79
C ARG A 63 15.12 -9.95 7.59
N ASN A 64 14.63 -11.15 7.84
CA ASN A 64 14.00 -11.97 6.80
C ASN A 64 12.66 -11.34 6.40
N PHE A 65 12.35 -11.38 5.10
CA PHE A 65 11.08 -10.88 4.57
C PHE A 65 9.88 -11.58 5.23
N ASP A 66 9.94 -12.90 5.43
CA ASP A 66 8.87 -13.65 6.11
C ASP A 66 8.55 -13.13 7.52
N THR A 67 9.57 -12.63 8.24
CA THR A 67 9.38 -12.06 9.58
C THR A 67 8.69 -10.70 9.51
N LEU A 68 9.05 -9.88 8.52
CA LEU A 68 8.40 -8.59 8.28
C LEU A 68 6.93 -8.79 7.89
N LYS A 69 6.67 -9.72 6.96
CA LYS A 69 5.33 -10.10 6.51
C LYS A 69 4.43 -10.56 7.64
N LYS A 70 4.93 -11.45 8.51
CA LYS A 70 4.17 -11.96 9.66
C LYS A 70 3.73 -10.88 10.65
N ARG A 71 4.46 -9.77 10.76
CA ARG A 71 4.13 -8.70 11.71
C ARG A 71 3.11 -7.70 11.18
N ILE A 72 3.16 -7.40 9.88
CA ILE A 72 2.24 -6.45 9.26
C ILE A 72 0.85 -7.06 9.09
N GLY A 73 0.75 -8.22 8.43
CA GLY A 73 -0.54 -8.85 8.10
C GLY A 73 -1.42 -7.95 7.20
N GLY A 74 -2.34 -8.54 6.43
CA GLY A 74 -3.30 -7.76 5.63
C GLY A 74 -2.76 -7.02 4.39
N PHE A 75 -1.44 -6.94 4.21
CA PHE A 75 -0.79 -6.40 3.01
C PHE A 75 -0.24 -7.54 2.13
N SER A 76 -0.27 -7.34 0.81
CA SER A 76 0.36 -8.26 -0.13
C SER A 76 1.89 -8.16 -0.10
N ASP A 77 2.56 -9.21 -0.57
CA ASP A 77 4.02 -9.25 -0.54
C ASP A 77 4.65 -8.12 -1.36
N ASP A 78 4.03 -7.75 -2.49
CA ASP A 78 4.52 -6.66 -3.33
C ASP A 78 4.30 -5.28 -2.72
N GLU A 79 3.21 -5.10 -1.97
CA GLU A 79 2.98 -3.86 -1.22
C GLU A 79 4.00 -3.68 -0.11
N ILE A 80 4.29 -4.75 0.65
CA ILE A 80 5.32 -4.71 1.69
C ILE A 80 6.67 -4.37 1.07
N ARG A 81 7.02 -4.98 -0.08
CA ARG A 81 8.26 -4.63 -0.81
C ARG A 81 8.28 -3.19 -1.28
N ARG A 82 7.14 -2.64 -1.75
CA ARG A 82 7.03 -1.24 -2.16
C ARG A 82 7.28 -0.30 -0.97
N ILE A 83 6.64 -0.56 0.17
CA ILE A 83 6.84 0.25 1.40
C ILE A 83 8.29 0.13 1.89
N LEU A 84 8.89 -1.06 1.80
CA LEU A 84 10.32 -1.25 2.11
C LEU A 84 11.23 -0.38 1.24
N MET A 85 10.94 -0.28 -0.06
CA MET A 85 11.67 0.63 -0.95
C MET A 85 11.47 2.10 -0.58
N GLU A 86 10.25 2.49 -0.19
CA GLU A 86 9.95 3.86 0.26
C GLU A 86 10.74 4.27 1.51
N ILE A 87 10.96 3.36 2.47
CA ILE A 87 11.83 3.60 3.64
C ILE A 87 13.32 3.44 3.36
N LYS A 88 13.72 3.38 2.08
CA LYS A 88 15.10 3.17 1.64
C LYS A 88 15.71 1.88 2.20
N ALA A 89 14.91 0.84 2.37
CA ALA A 89 15.42 -0.50 2.64
C ALA A 89 15.92 -1.15 1.34
N GLN A 90 16.99 -1.94 1.45
CA GLN A 90 17.59 -2.67 0.36
C GLN A 90 17.48 -4.18 0.61
N LYS A 91 17.15 -4.91 -0.46
CA LYS A 91 17.17 -6.36 -0.48
C LYS A 91 18.61 -6.88 -0.50
N LEU A 92 18.94 -7.72 0.47
CA LEU A 92 20.14 -8.56 0.51
C LEU A 92 19.85 -9.83 -0.27
N SER A 93 20.39 -9.91 -1.48
CA SER A 93 20.45 -11.17 -2.22
C SER A 93 21.64 -11.97 -1.71
N ASN A 94 21.38 -13.01 -0.92
CA ASN A 94 22.41 -13.98 -0.57
C ASN A 94 22.26 -15.21 -1.49
N PRO A 95 23.18 -15.48 -2.42
CA PRO A 95 23.06 -16.59 -3.37
C PRO A 95 22.96 -17.97 -2.70
N LYS A 96 23.43 -18.10 -1.46
CA LYS A 96 23.48 -19.37 -0.70
C LYS A 96 22.25 -19.66 0.14
N ASP A 97 21.50 -18.63 0.50
CA ASP A 97 20.37 -18.72 1.42
C ASP A 97 19.20 -18.16 0.63
N ASN A 98 18.31 -19.01 0.11
CA ASN A 98 17.13 -18.62 -0.69
C ASN A 98 16.11 -17.77 0.11
N LYS A 99 16.56 -17.21 1.23
CA LYS A 99 15.82 -16.36 2.15
C LYS A 99 16.10 -14.91 1.81
N GLU A 100 15.04 -14.24 1.37
CA GLU A 100 15.05 -12.82 1.14
C GLU A 100 15.24 -12.07 2.47
N LYS A 101 16.29 -11.25 2.54
CA LYS A 101 16.59 -10.40 3.69
C LYS A 101 16.55 -8.94 3.28
N TRP A 102 16.12 -8.09 4.19
CA TRP A 102 16.04 -6.64 4.01
C TRP A 102 16.84 -5.94 5.10
N LEU A 103 17.47 -4.83 4.74
CA LEU A 103 18.15 -3.92 5.67
C LEU A 103 17.93 -2.47 5.27
N LEU A 104 18.09 -1.54 6.21
CA LEU A 104 18.12 -0.11 5.88
C LEU A 104 19.42 0.25 5.15
N LYS A 105 19.33 1.06 4.09
CA LYS A 105 20.49 1.51 3.32
C LYS A 105 21.54 2.21 4.20
N ASP A 106 21.09 3.00 5.17
CA ASP A 106 21.97 3.73 6.08
C ASP A 106 22.79 2.79 6.99
N ARG A 107 22.30 1.56 7.21
CA ARG A 107 22.96 0.54 8.03
C ARG A 107 23.87 -0.41 7.25
N ILE A 108 23.98 -0.26 5.92
CA ILE A 108 24.91 -1.06 5.10
C ILE A 108 26.34 -0.90 5.61
N LYS A 109 26.76 0.33 5.97
CA LYS A 109 28.10 0.60 6.52
C LYS A 109 28.38 -0.19 7.81
N GLU A 110 27.37 -0.40 8.65
CA GLU A 110 27.48 -1.20 9.87
C GLU A 110 27.71 -2.68 9.55
N LEU A 111 27.03 -3.18 8.50
CA LEU A 111 27.22 -4.55 8.00
C LEU A 111 28.66 -4.74 7.50
N ASP A 112 29.17 -3.83 6.66
CA ASP A 112 30.51 -3.91 6.09
C ASP A 112 31.59 -3.86 7.19
N THR A 113 31.39 -3.01 8.20
CA THR A 113 32.30 -2.91 9.35
C THR A 113 32.34 -4.20 10.16
N ARG A 114 31.18 -4.81 10.44
CA ARG A 114 31.13 -6.11 11.15
C ARG A 114 31.73 -7.25 10.32
N ALA A 115 31.51 -7.25 9.01
CA ALA A 115 32.08 -8.25 8.12
C ALA A 115 33.62 -8.17 8.08
N ASN A 116 34.17 -6.96 8.04
CA ASN A 116 35.62 -6.75 8.03
C ASN A 116 36.28 -7.17 9.35
N LYS A 117 35.64 -6.89 10.50
CA LYS A 117 36.12 -7.29 11.83
C LYS A 117 36.26 -8.80 12.01
N HIS A 118 35.45 -9.60 11.31
CA HIS A 118 35.55 -11.06 11.35
C HIS A 118 36.66 -11.64 10.44
N LYS A 119 37.30 -10.81 9.61
CA LYS A 119 38.32 -11.22 8.65
C LYS A 119 39.76 -10.93 9.12
N THR A 120 39.93 -9.99 10.05
CA THR A 120 41.17 -9.72 10.83
C THR A 120 41.20 -10.55 12.09
#